data_AF-A0A644Z1N6-F1
#
_entry.id   AF-A0A644Z1N6-F1
#
_cell.length_a   1.000
_cell.length_b   1.000
_cell.length_c   1.000
_cell.angle_alpha   90.00
_cell.angle_beta   90.00
_cell.angle_gamma   90.00
#
_symmetry.space_group_name_H-M   'P 1'
#
loop_
_entity.id
_entity.type
_entity.pdbx_description
1 polymer ?
#
loop_
_entity_poly.entity_id
_entity_poly.type
_entity_poly.pdbx_seq_one_letter_code
_entity_poly.pdbx_strand_id
1 'polypeptide(L)'
;MNIEELFKYLYLSKGESSIGDFSRLMTEPWEFTRIYMKHFDAHVPAVVEFARHLGVRVINFPHQYLCEEHYAALQAGGLSVSVWTVDDRNALKRILAFSVSNVKNITTRQVVMAQGLLQTHKQESLNPLYMKDPKARA
;
A
#
# COMPACT_ATOMS: atom_id res chain seq x y z
N MET A 1 7.81 -6.03 -5.02
CA MET A 1 8.22 -4.97 -5.97
C MET A 1 7.89 -3.61 -5.37
N ASN A 2 8.70 -2.56 -5.56
CA ASN A 2 8.34 -1.21 -5.12
C ASN A 2 7.31 -0.59 -6.08
N ILE A 3 6.35 0.16 -5.56
CA ILE A 3 5.33 0.83 -6.39
C ILE A 3 5.96 1.80 -7.41
N GLU A 4 7.06 2.43 -7.03
CA GLU A 4 7.88 3.30 -7.88
C GLU A 4 8.26 2.62 -9.20
N GLU A 5 8.70 1.36 -9.15
CA GLU A 5 9.08 0.60 -10.35
C GLU A 5 7.87 0.43 -11.28
N LEU A 6 6.71 0.07 -10.73
CA LEU A 6 5.48 -0.07 -11.51
C LEU A 6 5.08 1.26 -12.17
N PHE A 7 5.20 2.39 -11.46
CA PHE A 7 4.90 3.70 -12.05
C PHE A 7 5.88 4.11 -13.16
N LYS A 8 7.17 3.78 -13.04
CA LYS A 8 8.13 3.97 -14.15
C LYS A 8 7.69 3.20 -15.38
N TYR A 9 7.31 1.93 -15.23
CA TYR A 9 6.81 1.12 -16.35
C TYR A 9 5.53 1.69 -16.96
N LEU A 10 4.53 2.06 -16.13
CA LEU A 10 3.29 2.67 -16.61
C LEU A 10 3.51 4.02 -17.30
N TYR A 11 4.56 4.75 -16.92
CA TYR A 11 4.95 5.97 -17.61
C TYR A 11 5.59 5.68 -18.97
N LEU A 12 6.57 4.78 -19.00
CA LEU A 12 7.31 4.42 -20.23
C LEU A 12 6.43 3.69 -21.26
N SER A 13 5.36 3.02 -20.82
CA SER A 13 4.40 2.39 -21.73
C SER A 13 3.53 3.38 -22.52
N LYS A 14 3.63 4.70 -22.25
CA LYS A 14 2.85 5.74 -22.95
C LYS A 14 3.42 6.15 -24.31
N GLY A 15 4.56 5.58 -24.74
CA GLY A 15 5.14 5.76 -26.07
C GLY A 15 6.37 6.69 -26.11
N GLU A 16 6.84 7.00 -27.32
CA GLU A 16 8.16 7.62 -27.59
C GLU A 16 8.41 8.94 -26.84
N SER A 17 7.37 9.73 -26.58
CA SER A 17 7.46 10.98 -25.81
C SER A 17 7.89 10.78 -24.36
N SER A 18 7.72 9.58 -23.79
CA SER A 18 8.11 9.24 -22.42
C SER A 18 9.58 8.81 -22.28
N ILE A 19 10.24 8.43 -23.38
CA ILE A 19 11.64 7.98 -23.38
C ILE A 19 12.59 9.15 -23.11
N GLY A 20 12.21 10.36 -23.52
CA GLY A 20 12.97 11.59 -23.25
C GLY A 20 13.15 11.88 -21.74
N ASP A 21 12.24 11.37 -20.91
CA ASP A 21 12.30 11.51 -19.45
C ASP A 21 12.99 10.34 -18.74
N PHE A 22 13.54 9.36 -19.48
CA PHE A 22 14.16 8.18 -18.88
C PHE A 22 15.24 8.54 -17.86
N SER A 23 16.11 9.50 -18.19
CA SER A 23 17.13 9.98 -17.25
C SER A 23 16.51 10.50 -15.95
N ARG A 24 15.41 11.26 -16.05
CA ARG A 24 14.73 11.85 -14.89
C ARG A 24 14.00 10.80 -14.06
N LEU A 25 13.39 9.79 -14.69
CA LEU A 25 12.77 8.65 -14.00
C LEU A 25 13.78 7.86 -13.15
N MET A 26 15.04 7.79 -13.62
CA MET A 26 16.09 7.06 -12.93
C MET A 26 16.76 7.88 -11.83
N THR A 27 16.83 9.21 -11.96
CA THR A 27 17.47 10.09 -10.96
C THR A 27 16.51 10.65 -9.92
N GLU A 28 15.24 10.84 -10.26
CA GLU A 28 14.23 11.50 -9.40
C GLU A 28 12.92 10.68 -9.29
N PRO A 29 13.00 9.38 -8.97
CA PRO A 29 11.84 8.50 -9.05
C PRO A 29 10.69 8.87 -8.09
N TRP A 30 11.02 9.56 -7.00
CA TRP A 30 10.05 10.02 -6.00
C TRP A 30 9.16 11.14 -6.51
N GLU A 31 9.63 11.96 -7.44
CA GLU A 31 8.80 13.02 -8.01
C GLU A 31 7.62 12.43 -8.78
N PHE A 32 7.91 11.47 -9.65
CA PHE A 32 6.89 10.74 -10.42
C PHE A 32 5.99 9.91 -9.53
N THR A 33 6.57 9.20 -8.55
CA THR A 33 5.79 8.38 -7.62
C THR A 33 4.74 9.22 -6.89
N ARG A 34 5.07 10.45 -6.47
CA ARG A 34 4.10 11.36 -5.84
C ARG A 34 2.95 11.76 -6.76
N ILE A 35 3.24 12.02 -8.03
CA ILE A 35 2.22 12.40 -9.03
C ILE A 35 1.22 11.26 -9.20
N TYR A 36 1.70 10.03 -9.41
CA TYR A 36 0.83 8.86 -9.56
C TYR A 36 0.11 8.51 -8.26
N MET A 37 0.75 8.64 -7.10
CA MET A 37 0.09 8.40 -5.81
C MET A 37 -1.03 9.39 -5.51
N LYS A 38 -0.94 10.65 -5.98
CA LYS A 38 -2.02 11.65 -5.80
C LYS A 38 -3.32 11.25 -6.50
N HIS A 39 -3.22 10.49 -7.57
CA HIS A 39 -4.35 10.00 -8.38
C HIS A 39 -4.38 8.48 -8.40
N PHE A 40 -3.96 7.84 -7.31
CA PHE A 40 -3.71 6.40 -7.27
C PHE A 40 -4.92 5.58 -7.68
N ASP A 41 -6.13 5.97 -7.27
CA ASP A 41 -7.39 5.31 -7.63
C ASP A 41 -7.53 5.09 -9.15
N ALA A 42 -7.17 6.09 -9.96
CA ALA A 42 -7.22 6.01 -11.41
C ALA A 42 -6.19 5.02 -12.00
N HIS A 43 -5.17 4.67 -11.22
CA HIS A 43 -4.08 3.80 -11.62
C HIS A 43 -4.16 2.39 -11.04
N VAL A 44 -5.02 2.13 -10.04
CA VAL A 44 -5.16 0.81 -9.42
C VAL A 44 -5.40 -0.29 -10.46
N PRO A 45 -6.30 -0.16 -11.47
CA PRO A 45 -6.51 -1.21 -12.46
C PRO A 45 -5.24 -1.56 -13.24
N ALA A 46 -4.49 -0.54 -13.69
CA ALA A 46 -3.26 -0.74 -14.44
C ALA A 46 -2.14 -1.35 -13.56
N VAL A 47 -2.07 -0.95 -12.29
CA VAL A 47 -1.16 -1.54 -11.30
C VAL A 47 -1.47 -3.02 -11.07
N VAL A 48 -2.74 -3.37 -10.90
CA VAL A 48 -3.18 -4.77 -10.73
C VAL A 48 -2.85 -5.60 -11.97
N GLU A 49 -3.21 -5.09 -13.16
CA GLU A 49 -2.95 -5.78 -14.42
C GLU A 49 -1.46 -6.04 -14.63
N PHE A 50 -0.64 -5.02 -14.43
CA PHE A 50 0.79 -5.11 -14.66
C PHE A 50 1.49 -5.98 -13.62
N ALA A 51 1.12 -5.87 -12.34
CA ALA A 51 1.61 -6.76 -11.29
C ALA A 51 1.27 -8.23 -11.61
N ARG A 52 0.05 -8.51 -12.09
CA ARG A 52 -0.36 -9.84 -12.52
C ARG A 52 0.48 -10.35 -13.69
N HIS A 53 0.71 -9.51 -14.70
CA HIS A 53 1.56 -9.86 -15.86
C HIS A 53 2.98 -10.25 -15.44
N LEU A 54 3.54 -9.56 -14.45
CA LEU A 54 4.87 -9.83 -13.90
C LEU A 54 4.90 -10.95 -12.84
N GLY A 55 3.76 -11.56 -12.51
CA GLY A 55 3.67 -12.55 -11.42
C GLY A 55 3.91 -11.97 -10.03
N VAL A 56 3.83 -10.65 -9.86
CA VAL A 56 4.02 -9.94 -8.59
C VAL A 56 2.74 -10.03 -7.76
N ARG A 57 2.86 -10.52 -6.53
CA ARG A 57 1.74 -10.63 -5.57
C ARG A 57 1.80 -9.62 -4.42
N VAL A 58 2.97 -9.02 -4.18
CA VAL A 58 3.19 -8.07 -3.10
C VAL A 58 3.87 -6.82 -3.64
N ILE A 59 3.23 -5.67 -3.43
CA ILE A 59 3.77 -4.36 -3.80
C ILE A 59 4.11 -3.59 -2.53
N ASN A 60 5.26 -2.92 -2.56
CA ASN A 60 5.82 -2.18 -1.45
C ASN A 60 5.59 -0.67 -1.66
N PHE A 61 4.87 -0.04 -0.74
CA PHE A 61 4.37 1.33 -0.87
C PHE A 61 4.92 2.27 0.23
N PRO A 62 5.10 3.56 -0.08
CA PRO A 62 5.17 4.60 0.93
C PRO A 62 3.82 4.74 1.65
N HIS A 63 3.82 4.51 2.97
CA HIS A 63 2.57 4.37 3.73
C HIS A 63 1.68 5.63 3.77
N GLN A 64 2.26 6.81 3.51
CA GLN A 64 1.59 8.12 3.63
C GLN A 64 0.53 8.37 2.56
N TYR A 65 0.57 7.59 1.47
CA TYR A 65 -0.31 7.76 0.32
C TYR A 65 -1.39 6.68 0.23
N LEU A 66 -1.51 5.83 1.25
CA LEU A 66 -2.51 4.77 1.30
C LEU A 66 -3.60 5.10 2.32
N CYS A 67 -4.86 5.03 1.88
CA CYS A 67 -6.05 4.97 2.71
C CYS A 67 -6.70 3.58 2.62
N GLU A 68 -7.73 3.34 3.43
CA GLU A 68 -8.42 2.04 3.52
C GLU A 68 -8.94 1.56 2.15
N GLU A 69 -9.49 2.47 1.36
CA GLU A 69 -10.03 2.21 0.03
C GLU A 69 -8.94 1.66 -0.92
N HIS A 70 -7.72 2.19 -0.83
CA HIS A 70 -6.59 1.70 -1.61
C HIS A 70 -6.23 0.25 -1.25
N TYR A 71 -6.23 -0.10 0.04
CA TYR A 71 -5.96 -1.48 0.47
C TYR A 71 -7.03 -2.45 -0.03
N ALA A 72 -8.31 -2.06 0.07
CA ALA A 72 -9.43 -2.86 -0.39
C ALA A 72 -9.39 -3.09 -1.91
N ALA A 73 -9.11 -2.03 -2.69
CA ALA A 73 -9.02 -2.13 -4.14
C ALA A 73 -7.85 -3.04 -4.58
N LEU A 74 -6.69 -2.92 -3.93
CA LEU A 74 -5.55 -3.81 -4.18
C LEU A 74 -5.86 -5.27 -3.80
N GLN A 75 -6.53 -5.48 -2.67
CA GLN A 75 -6.95 -6.82 -2.24
C GLN A 75 -7.91 -7.46 -3.23
N ALA A 76 -8.89 -6.71 -3.73
CA ALA A 76 -9.83 -7.17 -4.75
C ALA A 76 -9.12 -7.57 -6.06
N GLY A 77 -8.01 -6.89 -6.38
CA GLY A 77 -7.12 -7.25 -7.47
C GLY A 77 -6.18 -8.42 -7.19
N GLY A 78 -6.30 -9.10 -6.05
CA GLY A 78 -5.44 -10.21 -5.65
C GLY A 78 -4.04 -9.79 -5.18
N LEU A 79 -3.83 -8.50 -4.89
CA LEU A 79 -2.57 -7.96 -4.44
C LEU A 79 -2.51 -7.79 -2.93
N SER A 80 -1.33 -8.08 -2.41
CA SER A 80 -0.94 -7.78 -1.05
C SER A 80 -0.03 -6.55 -0.98
N VAL A 81 -0.04 -5.90 0.17
CA VAL A 81 0.65 -4.65 0.43
C VAL A 81 1.76 -4.86 1.45
N SER A 82 2.94 -4.34 1.13
CA SER A 82 4.01 -4.03 2.10
C SER A 82 4.12 -2.51 2.20
N VAL A 83 4.46 -1.99 3.38
CA VAL A 83 4.60 -0.54 3.59
C VAL A 83 5.91 -0.17 4.26
N TRP A 84 6.42 1.01 3.94
CA TRP A 84 7.68 1.51 4.49
C TRP A 84 7.75 3.06 4.54
N THR A 85 8.63 3.66 5.33
CA THR A 85 9.08 3.18 6.66
C THR A 85 8.13 3.79 7.68
N VAL A 86 7.46 2.97 8.48
CA VAL A 86 6.39 3.40 9.39
C VAL A 86 6.91 3.50 10.82
N ASP A 87 7.35 4.67 11.23
CA ASP A 87 7.89 4.90 12.58
C ASP A 87 6.91 5.59 13.53
N ASP A 88 5.84 6.17 12.99
CA ASP A 88 4.83 6.85 13.79
C ASP A 88 3.80 5.88 14.39
N ARG A 89 3.49 6.06 15.68
CA ARG A 89 2.55 5.22 16.42
C ARG A 89 1.15 5.28 15.82
N ASN A 90 0.70 6.46 15.42
CA ASN A 90 -0.65 6.63 14.88
C ASN A 90 -0.75 6.01 13.48
N ALA A 91 0.27 6.14 12.65
CA ALA A 91 0.36 5.47 11.37
C ALA A 91 0.34 3.95 11.51
N LEU A 92 1.13 3.38 12.45
CA LEU A 92 1.08 1.95 12.76
C LEU A 92 -0.31 1.50 13.19
N LYS A 93 -0.94 2.23 14.12
CA LYS A 93 -2.31 1.94 14.56
C LYS A 93 -3.31 1.98 13.40
N ARG A 94 -3.24 2.99 12.53
CA ARG A 94 -4.11 3.08 11.34
C ARG A 94 -3.92 1.88 10.42
N ILE A 95 -2.68 1.55 10.08
CA ILE A 95 -2.36 0.43 9.18
C ILE A 95 -2.83 -0.91 9.77
N LEU A 96 -2.63 -1.12 11.08
CA LEU A 96 -3.14 -2.30 11.78
C LEU A 96 -4.68 -2.32 11.83
N ALA A 97 -5.31 -1.16 12.07
CA ALA A 97 -6.76 -1.03 12.18
C ALA A 97 -7.49 -1.31 10.86
N PHE A 98 -6.86 -1.05 9.71
CA PHE A 98 -7.47 -1.30 8.41
C PHE A 98 -7.92 -2.75 8.22
N SER A 99 -7.54 -3.70 9.09
CA SER A 99 -8.07 -5.09 9.16
C SER A 99 -8.11 -5.82 7.81
N VAL A 100 -7.35 -5.33 6.83
CA VAL A 100 -7.25 -5.87 5.50
C VAL A 100 -6.19 -6.95 5.57
N SER A 101 -6.64 -8.18 5.40
CA SER A 101 -5.82 -9.40 5.39
C SER A 101 -4.65 -9.39 4.39
N ASN A 102 -4.55 -8.34 3.57
CA ASN A 102 -3.55 -8.21 2.52
C ASN A 102 -2.31 -7.41 2.93
N VAL A 103 -2.23 -6.81 4.13
CA VAL A 103 -0.96 -6.24 4.63
C VAL A 103 -0.01 -7.37 5.03
N LYS A 104 1.09 -7.56 4.30
CA LYS A 104 2.05 -8.66 4.50
C LYS A 104 3.28 -8.25 5.28
N ASN A 105 3.68 -6.98 5.20
CA ASN A 105 4.90 -6.50 5.85
C ASN A 105 4.80 -5.01 6.18
N ILE A 106 5.40 -4.63 7.30
CA ILE A 106 5.59 -3.23 7.71
C ILE A 106 7.07 -3.06 8.03
N THR A 107 7.76 -2.25 7.24
CA THR A 107 9.14 -1.84 7.53
C THR A 107 9.09 -0.70 8.54
N THR A 108 9.73 -0.87 9.69
CA THR A 108 9.77 0.11 10.79
C THR A 108 11.10 0.05 11.53
N ARG A 109 11.55 1.20 12.05
CA ARG A 109 12.66 1.27 13.00
C ARG A 109 12.17 1.09 14.45
N GLN A 110 10.86 1.16 14.69
CA GLN A 110 10.23 1.09 15.99
C GLN A 110 9.66 -0.31 16.30
N VAL A 111 10.52 -1.33 16.18
CA VAL A 111 10.11 -2.75 16.22
C VAL A 111 9.35 -3.12 17.49
N VAL A 112 9.84 -2.73 18.67
CA VAL A 112 9.21 -3.03 19.97
C VAL A 112 7.81 -2.42 20.05
N MET A 113 7.65 -1.16 19.61
CA MET A 113 6.35 -0.50 19.56
C MET A 113 5.39 -1.21 18.60
N ALA A 114 5.86 -1.57 17.40
CA ALA A 114 5.04 -2.25 16.40
C ALA A 114 4.57 -3.64 16.88
N GLN A 115 5.46 -4.40 17.52
CA GLN A 115 5.12 -5.70 18.12
C GLN A 115 4.09 -5.57 19.24
N GLY A 116 4.24 -4.58 20.13
CA GLY A 116 3.26 -4.31 21.19
C GLY A 116 1.89 -3.96 20.64
N LEU A 117 1.82 -3.07 19.64
CA LEU A 117 0.56 -2.72 18.97
C LEU A 117 -0.08 -3.92 18.27
N LEU A 118 0.71 -4.77 17.61
CA LEU A 118 0.21 -5.98 16.95
C LEU A 118 -0.39 -6.98 17.95
N GLN A 119 0.25 -7.17 19.11
CA GLN A 119 -0.27 -8.05 20.17
C GLN A 119 -1.60 -7.51 20.72
N THR A 120 -1.68 -6.22 21.03
CA THR A 120 -2.92 -5.57 21.48
C THR A 120 -4.03 -5.75 20.44
N HIS A 121 -3.75 -5.43 19.18
CA HIS A 121 -4.73 -5.55 18.11
C HIS A 121 -5.25 -6.99 17.93
N LYS A 122 -4.36 -8.00 18.02
CA LYS A 122 -4.77 -9.42 17.97
C LYS A 122 -5.69 -9.79 19.14
N GLN A 123 -5.38 -9.36 20.36
CA GLN A 123 -6.22 -9.61 21.53
C GLN A 123 -7.61 -8.96 21.39
N GLU A 124 -7.67 -7.73 20.90
CA GLU A 124 -8.93 -7.03 20.63
C GLU A 124 -9.76 -7.74 19.55
N SER A 125 -9.12 -8.19 18.47
CA SER A 125 -9.80 -8.90 17.36
C SER A 125 -10.36 -10.28 17.73
N LEU A 126 -9.82 -10.91 18.78
CA LEU A 126 -10.27 -12.20 19.30
C LEU A 126 -11.35 -12.07 20.39
N ASN A 127 -11.67 -10.84 20.82
CA ASN A 127 -12.65 -10.61 21.88
C ASN A 127 -14.08 -10.70 21.32
N PRO A 128 -14.93 -11.64 21.80
CA PRO A 128 -16.29 -11.84 21.28
C PRO A 128 -17.21 -10.61 21.40
N LEU A 129 -16.89 -9.67 22.30
CA LEU A 129 -17.62 -8.41 22.47
C LEU A 129 -17.41 -7.44 21.30
N TYR A 130 -16.31 -7.57 20.55
CA TYR A 130 -16.01 -6.77 19.35
C TYR A 130 -16.40 -7.46 18.03
N MET A 131 -16.79 -8.75 18.08
CA MET A 131 -17.28 -9.48 16.91
C MET A 131 -18.77 -9.22 16.57
N LYS A 132 -19.44 -8.32 17.29
CA LYS A 132 -20.87 -8.04 17.10
C LYS A 132 -21.14 -6.77 16.28
N ASP A 133 -21.55 -7.06 15.03
CA ASP A 133 -22.61 -6.41 14.24
C ASP A 133 -22.36 -5.00 13.64
N PRO A 134 -22.26 -4.86 12.29
CA PRO A 134 -22.16 -3.56 11.61
C PRO A 134 -23.44 -2.70 11.71
N LYS A 135 -24.54 -3.24 12.27
CA LYS A 135 -25.85 -2.57 12.33
C LYS A 135 -26.14 -1.78 13.61
N ALA A 136 -25.20 -1.68 14.55
CA ALA A 136 -25.42 -0.98 15.82
C ALA A 136 -25.06 0.53 15.80
N ARG A 137 -24.86 1.13 14.61
CA ARG A 137 -24.69 2.59 14.47
C ARG A 137 -25.84 3.16 13.63
N ALA A 138 -26.98 3.33 14.27
CA ALA A 138 -28.07 4.21 13.85
C ALA A 138 -28.31 5.23 14.97
#